data_AF-A0A5Q4BXQ2-F1
#
_entry.id   AF-A0A5Q4BXQ2-F1
#
_cell.length_a   1.000
_cell.length_b   1.000
_cell.length_c   1.000
_cell.angle_alpha   90.00
_cell.angle_beta   90.00
_cell.angle_gamma   90.00
#
_symmetry.space_group_name_H-M   'P 1'
#
loop_
_entity.id
_entity.type
_entity.pdbx_description
1 polymer ?
#
loop_
_entity_poly.entity_id
_entity_poly.type
_entity_poly.pdbx_seq_one_letter_code
_entity_poly.pdbx_strand_id
1 'polypeptide(L)'
;MSPPRFEWHPVALLRERRPEYPGPADFTLIVLNQPVKHTPVFDSLWNNALTRVAADGGANRLHDLSKAAEARSHSPFTNLDVIIGDLDSLLPSVRDYYTSLKKPAQVIHDPDQYSTDFGKAVSWIRSNHEPTIDIVALGGLGGRVDQGLSQVHHLYLFQPGTDYAHGKLYLVSGQSLTFLLKPGHHSIWVREGGDDVFGKHVGIIPIGGTSYITTKGLEWDVEDWETKFGGHISTSNHVLPETTVVEIATTNTVLFTIALAGIE
;
A
#
# COMPACT_ATOMS: atom_id res chain seq x y z
N MET A 1 22.21 22.95 -1.69
CA MET A 1 20.74 23.05 -1.54
C MET A 1 20.34 22.23 -0.33
N SER A 2 19.37 22.68 0.45
CA SER A 2 18.86 21.87 1.57
C SER A 2 18.23 20.58 1.01
N PRO A 3 18.43 19.43 1.66
CA PRO A 3 17.82 18.17 1.23
C PRO A 3 16.28 18.30 1.22
N PRO A 4 15.58 17.63 0.28
CA PRO A 4 14.13 17.70 0.17
C PRO A 4 13.47 17.13 1.43
N ARG A 5 12.27 17.63 1.74
CA ARG A 5 11.47 17.21 2.90
C ARG A 5 10.12 16.68 2.42
N PHE A 6 9.69 15.58 3.01
CA PHE A 6 8.45 14.91 2.65
C PHE A 6 7.66 14.52 3.90
N GLU A 7 6.35 14.76 3.89
CA GLU A 7 5.45 14.36 4.97
C GLU A 7 4.60 13.17 4.55
N TRP A 8 4.30 12.26 5.48
CA TRP A 8 3.47 11.08 5.25
C TRP A 8 2.40 10.96 6.32
N HIS A 9 1.14 10.81 5.90
CA HIS A 9 -0.01 10.63 6.79
C HIS A 9 -0.70 9.28 6.56
N PRO A 10 0.03 8.15 6.72
CA PRO A 10 -0.52 6.84 6.40
C PRO A 10 -1.65 6.42 7.34
N VAL A 11 -1.73 6.96 8.57
CA VAL A 11 -2.85 6.72 9.49
C VAL A 11 -4.17 7.11 8.86
N ALA A 12 -4.22 8.24 8.14
CA ALA A 12 -5.43 8.72 7.51
C ALA A 12 -6.01 7.73 6.49
N LEU A 13 -5.16 6.97 5.79
CA LEU A 13 -5.58 5.94 4.83
C LEU A 13 -6.28 4.76 5.52
N LEU A 14 -5.79 4.37 6.71
CA LEU A 14 -6.12 3.11 7.36
C LEU A 14 -7.19 3.22 8.46
N ARG A 15 -7.59 4.44 8.84
CA ARG A 15 -8.64 4.68 9.84
C ARG A 15 -10.00 4.92 9.19
N GLU A 16 -11.07 4.61 9.91
CA GLU A 16 -12.41 5.05 9.53
C GLU A 16 -12.50 6.58 9.46
N ARG A 17 -13.17 7.11 8.43
CA ARG A 17 -13.41 8.56 8.30
C ARG A 17 -14.29 9.03 9.47
N ARG A 18 -13.75 9.93 10.30
CA ARG A 18 -14.50 10.65 11.33
C ARG A 18 -14.42 12.17 11.05
N PRO A 19 -15.50 12.95 11.27
CA PRO A 19 -15.50 14.40 10.99
C PRO A 19 -14.46 15.21 11.77
N GLU A 20 -13.98 14.66 12.89
CA GLU A 20 -13.07 15.31 13.84
C GLU A 20 -11.60 15.27 13.39
N TYR A 21 -11.26 14.38 12.45
CA TYR A 21 -9.90 14.25 11.91
C TYR A 21 -9.86 14.72 10.46
N PRO A 22 -8.73 15.28 9.99
CA PRO A 22 -8.53 15.54 8.58
C PRO A 22 -8.86 14.28 7.77
N GLY A 23 -9.74 14.41 6.77
CA GLY A 23 -10.07 13.29 5.89
C GLY A 23 -8.82 12.74 5.21
N PRO A 24 -8.79 11.45 4.83
CA PRO A 24 -7.68 10.91 4.05
C PRO A 24 -7.47 11.74 2.79
N ALA A 25 -6.21 11.90 2.39
CA ALA A 25 -5.90 12.24 1.01
C ALA A 25 -6.64 11.25 0.09
N ASP A 26 -7.25 11.76 -0.97
CA ASP A 26 -7.92 10.90 -1.94
C ASP A 26 -6.92 9.90 -2.51
N PHE A 27 -7.32 8.63 -2.52
CA PHE A 27 -6.50 7.53 -3.01
C PHE A 27 -7.33 6.51 -3.77
N THR A 28 -6.67 5.77 -4.64
CA THR A 28 -7.25 4.60 -5.31
C THR A 28 -6.76 3.31 -4.66
N LEU A 29 -7.64 2.33 -4.53
CA LEU A 29 -7.33 1.02 -3.99
C LEU A 29 -7.19 0.00 -5.13
N ILE A 30 -6.08 -0.73 -5.17
CA ILE A 30 -5.87 -1.87 -6.08
C ILE A 30 -5.95 -3.16 -5.26
N VAL A 31 -6.76 -4.12 -5.70
CA VAL A 31 -6.77 -5.50 -5.18
C VAL A 31 -5.99 -6.38 -6.16
N LEU A 32 -4.87 -6.95 -5.71
CA LEU A 32 -4.04 -7.85 -6.51
C LEU A 32 -4.52 -9.30 -6.41
N ASN A 33 -4.07 -10.15 -7.33
CA ASN A 33 -4.35 -11.59 -7.31
C ASN A 33 -3.50 -12.34 -6.25
N GLN A 34 -3.65 -11.95 -4.99
CA GLN A 34 -2.99 -12.53 -3.83
C GLN A 34 -4.01 -12.76 -2.71
N PRO A 35 -3.77 -13.69 -1.75
CA PRO A 35 -4.65 -13.86 -0.61
C PRO A 35 -4.85 -12.54 0.16
N VAL A 36 -6.10 -12.12 0.29
CA VAL A 36 -6.52 -10.94 1.09
C VAL A 36 -7.33 -11.44 2.28
N LYS A 37 -7.09 -10.84 3.46
CA LYS A 37 -7.84 -11.13 4.68
C LYS A 37 -8.81 -9.98 4.96
N HIS A 38 -9.98 -10.31 5.50
CA HIS A 38 -10.95 -9.33 5.96
C HIS A 38 -10.50 -8.85 7.34
N THR A 39 -10.10 -7.58 7.41
CA THR A 39 -9.61 -6.90 8.62
C THR A 39 -10.21 -5.50 8.69
N PRO A 40 -10.22 -4.85 9.87
CA PRO A 40 -10.67 -3.46 9.99
C PRO A 40 -9.90 -2.49 9.09
N VAL A 41 -8.62 -2.79 8.81
CA VAL A 41 -7.79 -2.04 7.87
C VAL A 41 -8.31 -2.21 6.43
N PHE A 42 -8.67 -3.43 6.03
CA PHE A 42 -9.30 -3.66 4.72
C PHE A 42 -10.60 -2.86 4.59
N ASP A 43 -11.46 -2.88 5.62
CA ASP A 43 -12.73 -2.15 5.60
C ASP A 43 -12.52 -0.64 5.47
N SER A 44 -11.59 -0.10 6.25
CA SER A 44 -11.23 1.33 6.17
C SER A 44 -10.71 1.69 4.78
N LEU A 45 -9.78 0.91 4.22
CA LEU A 45 -9.27 1.14 2.86
C LEU A 45 -10.38 1.05 1.81
N TRP A 46 -11.21 0.02 1.88
CA TRP A 46 -12.30 -0.22 0.93
C TRP A 46 -13.32 0.92 0.96
N ASN A 47 -13.69 1.38 2.15
CA ASN A 47 -14.67 2.45 2.33
C ASN A 47 -14.10 3.83 1.98
N ASN A 48 -12.83 4.07 2.28
CA ASN A 48 -12.20 5.38 2.09
C ASN A 48 -11.71 5.64 0.66
N ALA A 49 -11.49 4.59 -0.14
CA ALA A 49 -10.98 4.71 -1.50
C ALA A 49 -11.94 5.46 -2.43
N LEU A 50 -11.39 6.37 -3.21
CA LEU A 50 -12.11 7.09 -4.27
C LEU A 50 -12.52 6.14 -5.40
N THR A 51 -11.64 5.19 -5.73
CA THR A 51 -11.85 4.20 -6.79
C THR A 51 -11.23 2.86 -6.38
N ARG A 52 -11.98 1.77 -6.59
CA ARG A 52 -11.55 0.39 -6.31
C ARG A 52 -11.31 -0.34 -7.61
N VAL A 53 -10.07 -0.79 -7.81
CA VAL A 53 -9.59 -1.49 -8.99
C VAL A 53 -9.18 -2.90 -8.60
N ALA A 54 -9.61 -3.90 -9.35
CA ALA A 54 -9.10 -5.25 -9.25
C ALA A 54 -8.15 -5.52 -10.42
N ALA A 55 -6.93 -5.95 -10.13
CA ALA A 55 -5.97 -6.39 -11.13
C ALA A 55 -6.24 -7.85 -11.47
N ASP A 56 -6.91 -8.08 -12.60
CA ASP A 56 -7.34 -9.37 -13.14
C ASP A 56 -7.93 -10.30 -12.05
N GLY A 57 -7.20 -11.36 -11.68
CA GLY A 57 -7.62 -12.33 -10.68
C GLY A 57 -7.80 -11.76 -9.26
N GLY A 58 -7.38 -10.51 -9.01
CA GLY A 58 -7.74 -9.76 -7.81
C GLY A 58 -9.25 -9.64 -7.59
N ALA A 59 -10.04 -9.67 -8.66
CA ALA A 59 -11.50 -9.69 -8.56
C ALA A 59 -12.01 -11.01 -7.96
N ASN A 60 -11.35 -12.14 -8.26
CA ASN A 60 -11.69 -13.42 -7.65
C ASN A 60 -11.43 -13.37 -6.14
N ARG A 61 -10.29 -12.77 -5.73
CA ARG A 61 -9.92 -12.61 -4.31
C ARG A 61 -10.94 -11.76 -3.56
N LEU A 62 -11.36 -10.66 -4.16
CA LEU A 62 -12.40 -9.80 -3.60
C LEU A 62 -13.75 -10.54 -3.49
N HIS A 63 -14.11 -11.31 -4.50
CA HIS A 63 -15.37 -12.06 -4.49
C HIS A 63 -15.38 -13.17 -3.43
N ASP A 64 -14.28 -13.90 -3.26
CA ASP A 64 -14.12 -14.87 -2.17
C ASP A 64 -14.27 -14.19 -0.80
N LEU A 65 -13.69 -12.99 -0.67
CA LEU A 65 -13.78 -12.18 0.54
C LEU A 65 -15.23 -11.72 0.82
N SER A 66 -15.94 -11.26 -0.22
CA SER A 66 -17.36 -10.88 -0.14
C SER A 66 -18.22 -12.05 0.33
N LYS A 67 -18.04 -13.24 -0.24
CA LYS A 67 -18.77 -14.44 0.19
C LYS A 67 -18.49 -14.80 1.65
N ALA A 68 -17.24 -14.69 2.08
CA ALA A 68 -16.85 -14.95 3.46
C ALA A 68 -17.35 -13.87 4.45
N ALA A 69 -17.54 -12.63 3.99
CA ALA A 69 -18.17 -11.55 4.74
C ALA A 69 -19.68 -11.81 4.89
N GLU A 70 -20.37 -12.14 3.80
CA GLU A 70 -21.80 -12.47 3.79
C GLU A 70 -22.13 -13.67 4.69
N ALA A 71 -21.32 -14.73 4.63
CA ALA A 71 -21.47 -15.90 5.50
C ALA A 71 -21.34 -15.57 7.00
N ARG A 72 -20.71 -14.43 7.33
CA ARG A 72 -20.58 -13.89 8.69
C ARG A 72 -21.52 -12.71 8.94
N SER A 73 -22.56 -12.54 8.12
CA SER A 73 -23.54 -11.45 8.21
C SER A 73 -22.94 -10.03 8.07
N HIS A 74 -21.79 -9.91 7.42
CA HIS A 74 -21.21 -8.61 7.02
C HIS A 74 -21.65 -8.26 5.59
N SER A 75 -21.61 -6.98 5.26
CA SER A 75 -21.97 -6.52 3.90
C SER A 75 -20.95 -6.99 2.87
N PRO A 76 -21.37 -7.45 1.68
CA PRO A 76 -20.44 -7.82 0.61
C PRO A 76 -19.77 -6.60 -0.03
N PHE A 77 -18.56 -6.80 -0.55
CA PHE A 77 -17.77 -5.78 -1.23
C PHE A 77 -18.19 -5.69 -2.71
N THR A 78 -19.32 -5.01 -2.94
CA THR A 78 -20.04 -4.96 -4.23
C THR A 78 -19.75 -3.73 -5.07
N ASN A 79 -19.23 -2.65 -4.46
CA ASN A 79 -18.92 -1.39 -5.11
C ASN A 79 -17.52 -1.36 -5.76
N LEU A 80 -17.11 -2.47 -6.38
CA LEU A 80 -15.91 -2.51 -7.22
C LEU A 80 -16.14 -1.66 -8.47
N ASP A 81 -15.19 -0.79 -8.80
CA ASP A 81 -15.35 0.16 -9.91
C ASP A 81 -14.77 -0.40 -11.21
N VAL A 82 -13.59 -1.03 -11.15
CA VAL A 82 -12.87 -1.51 -12.35
C VAL A 82 -12.26 -2.89 -12.11
N ILE A 83 -12.30 -3.74 -13.14
CA ILE A 83 -11.50 -4.95 -13.27
C ILE A 83 -10.62 -4.76 -14.51
N ILE A 84 -9.31 -4.86 -14.36
CA ILE A 84 -8.35 -4.61 -15.46
C ILE A 84 -7.23 -5.66 -15.47
N GLY A 85 -6.86 -6.10 -16.68
CA GLY A 85 -5.74 -7.01 -16.91
C GLY A 85 -5.86 -7.66 -18.28
N ASP A 86 -5.05 -8.69 -18.55
CA ASP A 86 -5.29 -9.57 -19.71
C ASP A 86 -6.48 -10.53 -19.52
N LEU A 87 -7.04 -10.56 -18.30
CA LEU A 87 -8.23 -11.31 -17.93
C LEU A 87 -8.06 -12.83 -18.02
N ASP A 88 -6.82 -13.33 -17.94
CA ASP A 88 -6.52 -14.76 -18.00
C ASP A 88 -6.81 -15.51 -16.68
N SER A 89 -6.78 -14.78 -15.56
CA SER A 89 -7.03 -15.32 -14.24
C SER A 89 -8.45 -15.05 -13.74
N LEU A 90 -9.13 -14.03 -14.26
CA LEU A 90 -10.52 -13.69 -13.90
C LEU A 90 -11.48 -14.84 -14.24
N LEU A 91 -12.21 -15.34 -13.24
CA LEU A 91 -13.21 -16.38 -13.47
C LEU A 91 -14.45 -15.79 -14.18
N PRO A 92 -15.02 -16.48 -15.19
CA PRO A 92 -16.22 -16.00 -15.87
C PRO A 92 -17.39 -15.71 -14.92
N SER A 93 -17.61 -16.57 -13.92
CA SER A 93 -18.66 -16.38 -12.92
C SER A 93 -18.45 -15.14 -12.02
N VAL A 94 -17.19 -14.78 -11.74
CA VAL A 94 -16.84 -13.59 -10.97
C VAL A 94 -17.01 -12.32 -11.81
N ARG A 95 -16.60 -12.39 -13.09
CA ARG A 95 -16.88 -11.32 -14.06
C ARG A 95 -18.38 -11.05 -14.17
N ASP A 96 -19.17 -12.10 -14.36
CA ASP A 96 -20.63 -12.00 -14.48
C ASP A 96 -21.24 -11.44 -13.19
N TYR A 97 -20.77 -11.87 -12.02
CA TYR A 97 -21.19 -11.32 -10.74
C TYR A 97 -21.00 -9.80 -10.70
N TYR A 98 -19.78 -9.27 -10.86
CA TYR A 98 -19.51 -7.84 -10.74
C TYR A 98 -20.14 -6.98 -11.84
N THR A 99 -20.38 -7.54 -13.03
CA THR A 99 -21.03 -6.82 -14.15
C THR A 99 -22.56 -6.87 -14.08
N SER A 100 -23.14 -7.75 -13.25
CA SER A 100 -24.59 -7.84 -13.05
C SER A 100 -25.12 -7.00 -11.88
N LEU A 101 -24.23 -6.44 -11.04
CA LEU A 101 -24.60 -5.61 -9.90
C LEU A 101 -25.25 -4.29 -10.31
N LYS A 102 -26.00 -3.68 -9.39
CA LYS A 102 -26.69 -2.38 -9.60
C LYS A 102 -25.74 -1.28 -10.08
N LYS A 103 -24.51 -1.27 -9.55
CA LYS A 103 -23.39 -0.46 -10.05
C LYS A 103 -22.38 -1.46 -10.65
N PRO A 104 -22.42 -1.74 -11.96
CA PRO A 104 -21.55 -2.74 -12.55
C PRO A 104 -20.11 -2.24 -12.61
N ALA A 105 -19.15 -3.13 -12.33
CA ALA A 105 -17.74 -2.83 -12.53
C ALA A 105 -17.42 -2.72 -14.03
N GLN A 106 -16.59 -1.75 -14.41
CA GLN A 106 -16.05 -1.67 -15.76
C GLN A 106 -14.99 -2.76 -15.95
N VAL A 107 -15.13 -3.59 -16.98
CA VAL A 107 -14.13 -4.61 -17.33
C VAL A 107 -13.28 -4.10 -18.48
N ILE A 108 -11.96 -3.98 -18.24
CA ILE A 108 -10.99 -3.46 -19.20
C ILE A 108 -10.02 -4.60 -19.53
N HIS A 109 -10.06 -5.04 -20.79
CA HIS A 109 -9.10 -6.02 -21.30
C HIS A 109 -7.91 -5.27 -21.89
N ASP A 110 -6.73 -5.49 -21.31
CA ASP A 110 -5.45 -5.00 -21.80
C ASP A 110 -4.57 -6.20 -22.21
N PRO A 111 -4.40 -6.43 -23.53
CA PRO A 111 -3.73 -7.62 -24.05
C PRO A 111 -2.20 -7.54 -23.94
N ASP A 112 -1.62 -6.45 -23.44
CA ASP A 112 -0.17 -6.33 -23.31
C ASP A 112 0.41 -7.46 -22.45
N GLN A 113 1.33 -8.21 -23.04
CA GLN A 113 2.01 -9.35 -22.40
C GLN A 113 3.35 -8.95 -21.78
N TYR A 114 3.80 -7.71 -21.99
CA TYR A 114 5.06 -7.21 -21.47
C TYR A 114 4.91 -6.41 -20.17
N SER A 115 3.68 -6.16 -19.72
CA SER A 115 3.38 -5.55 -18.42
C SER A 115 2.56 -6.48 -17.53
N THR A 116 2.74 -6.34 -16.22
CA THR A 116 1.96 -7.07 -15.21
C THR A 116 0.58 -6.44 -15.04
N ASP A 117 -0.42 -7.18 -14.54
CA ASP A 117 -1.74 -6.60 -14.25
C ASP A 117 -1.69 -5.50 -13.18
N PHE A 118 -0.70 -5.56 -12.28
CA PHE A 118 -0.43 -4.45 -11.38
C PHE A 118 0.01 -3.20 -12.16
N GLY A 119 0.92 -3.35 -13.13
CA GLY A 119 1.33 -2.25 -14.01
C GLY A 119 0.20 -1.70 -14.85
N LYS A 120 -0.64 -2.56 -15.41
CA LYS A 120 -1.85 -2.16 -16.17
C LYS A 120 -2.79 -1.34 -15.29
N ALA A 121 -3.06 -1.80 -14.06
CA ALA A 121 -3.89 -1.09 -13.10
C ALA A 121 -3.33 0.29 -12.72
N VAL A 122 -2.02 0.37 -12.41
CA VAL A 122 -1.36 1.65 -12.07
C VAL A 122 -1.38 2.61 -13.26
N SER A 123 -1.06 2.14 -14.47
CA SER A 123 -1.09 2.94 -15.69
C SER A 123 -2.48 3.50 -15.96
N TRP A 124 -3.51 2.67 -15.81
CA TRP A 124 -4.90 3.08 -15.94
C TRP A 124 -5.27 4.15 -14.90
N ILE A 125 -4.91 3.96 -13.63
CA ILE A 125 -5.16 4.96 -12.57
C ILE A 125 -4.50 6.29 -12.90
N ARG A 126 -3.22 6.28 -13.29
CA ARG A 126 -2.45 7.49 -13.62
C ARG A 126 -3.00 8.23 -14.85
N SER A 127 -3.72 7.53 -15.72
CA SER A 127 -4.33 8.12 -16.92
C SER A 127 -5.75 8.64 -16.70
N ASN A 128 -6.43 8.22 -15.62
CA ASN A 128 -7.86 8.50 -15.39
C ASN A 128 -8.14 9.32 -14.11
N HIS A 129 -7.10 9.65 -13.34
CA HIS A 129 -7.20 10.45 -12.12
C HIS A 129 -6.19 11.60 -12.11
N GLU A 130 -6.29 12.46 -11.10
CA GLU A 130 -5.34 13.54 -10.88
C GLU A 130 -3.89 12.99 -10.78
N PRO A 131 -2.89 13.66 -11.36
CA PRO A 131 -1.52 13.15 -11.42
C PRO A 131 -0.94 12.79 -10.05
N THR A 132 -1.35 13.50 -9.00
CA THR A 132 -0.83 13.38 -7.63
C THR A 132 -1.60 12.37 -6.76
N ILE A 133 -2.57 11.62 -7.31
CA ILE A 133 -3.40 10.72 -6.49
C ILE A 133 -2.55 9.63 -5.83
N ASP A 134 -2.82 9.33 -4.56
CA ASP A 134 -2.14 8.23 -3.90
C ASP A 134 -2.74 6.88 -4.34
N ILE A 135 -1.93 5.83 -4.37
CA ILE A 135 -2.35 4.47 -4.70
C ILE A 135 -2.02 3.56 -3.51
N VAL A 136 -3.00 2.78 -3.07
CA VAL A 136 -2.81 1.71 -2.10
C VAL A 136 -3.08 0.38 -2.79
N ALA A 137 -2.11 -0.52 -2.82
CA ALA A 137 -2.28 -1.87 -3.36
C ALA A 137 -2.36 -2.90 -2.23
N LEU A 138 -3.39 -3.74 -2.27
CA LEU A 138 -3.62 -4.84 -1.36
C LEU A 138 -3.04 -6.14 -1.93
N GLY A 139 -2.28 -6.82 -1.08
CA GLY A 139 -1.57 -8.05 -1.40
C GLY A 139 -0.08 -7.80 -1.63
N GLY A 140 0.74 -8.85 -1.50
CA GLY A 140 2.01 -8.83 -2.21
C GLY A 140 3.32 -9.01 -1.46
N LEU A 141 3.37 -9.40 -0.19
CA LEU A 141 4.65 -9.78 0.45
C LEU A 141 4.63 -11.17 1.11
N GLY A 142 3.47 -11.81 1.21
CA GLY A 142 3.32 -13.16 1.76
C GLY A 142 3.29 -14.25 0.69
N GLY A 143 3.74 -15.46 1.04
CA GLY A 143 3.71 -16.63 0.15
C GLY A 143 5.01 -16.83 -0.63
N ARG A 144 4.94 -16.77 -1.96
CA ARG A 144 6.09 -16.98 -2.85
C ARG A 144 7.07 -15.80 -2.77
N VAL A 145 8.34 -16.10 -2.50
CA VAL A 145 9.40 -15.07 -2.34
C VAL A 145 9.58 -14.23 -3.61
N ASP A 146 9.55 -14.85 -4.78
CA ASP A 146 9.69 -14.15 -6.07
C ASP A 146 8.53 -13.18 -6.32
N GLN A 147 7.32 -13.53 -5.89
CA GLN A 147 6.17 -12.62 -5.94
C GLN A 147 6.34 -11.47 -4.96
N GLY A 148 6.80 -11.74 -3.74
CA GLY A 148 7.13 -10.68 -2.76
C GLY A 148 8.14 -9.67 -3.29
N LEU A 149 9.23 -10.15 -3.88
CA LEU A 149 10.26 -9.29 -4.49
C LEU A 149 9.74 -8.56 -5.74
N SER A 150 8.87 -9.17 -6.53
CA SER A 150 8.20 -8.51 -7.66
C SER A 150 7.37 -7.31 -7.20
N GLN A 151 6.66 -7.42 -6.08
CA GLN A 151 5.86 -6.31 -5.55
C GLN A 151 6.72 -5.17 -5.02
N VAL A 152 7.83 -5.48 -4.36
CA VAL A 152 8.84 -4.47 -4.02
C VAL A 152 9.41 -3.83 -5.29
N HIS A 153 9.73 -4.61 -6.32
CA HIS A 153 10.21 -4.07 -7.60
C HIS A 153 9.21 -3.08 -8.22
N HIS A 154 7.92 -3.38 -8.20
CA HIS A 154 6.87 -2.50 -8.69
C HIS A 154 6.80 -1.16 -7.93
N LEU A 155 7.09 -1.13 -6.62
CA LEU A 155 7.21 0.15 -5.89
C LEU A 155 8.28 1.06 -6.51
N TYR A 156 9.44 0.49 -6.88
CA TYR A 156 10.51 1.25 -7.53
C TYR A 156 10.11 1.68 -8.93
N LEU A 157 9.49 0.77 -9.70
CA LEU A 157 9.10 1.01 -11.09
C LEU A 157 8.06 2.13 -11.21
N PHE A 158 7.07 2.15 -10.32
CA PHE A 158 5.92 3.07 -10.39
C PHE A 158 6.10 4.38 -9.63
N GLN A 159 7.27 4.58 -9.01
CA GLN A 159 7.65 5.85 -8.41
C GLN A 159 9.02 6.28 -8.95
N PRO A 160 9.15 6.62 -10.25
CA PRO A 160 10.42 7.06 -10.82
C PRO A 160 10.83 8.44 -10.27
N GLY A 161 12.10 8.79 -10.43
CA GLY A 161 12.62 10.11 -10.07
C GLY A 161 12.96 10.28 -8.58
N THR A 162 13.09 11.54 -8.18
CA THR A 162 13.60 11.97 -6.86
C THR A 162 12.51 12.41 -5.89
N ASP A 163 11.25 12.44 -6.32
CA ASP A 163 10.12 12.91 -5.52
C ASP A 163 8.87 12.02 -5.70
N TYR A 164 7.70 12.56 -5.32
CA TYR A 164 6.39 11.91 -5.42
C TYR A 164 5.44 12.74 -6.27
N ALA A 165 5.92 13.39 -7.34
CA ALA A 165 5.11 14.26 -8.19
C ALA A 165 3.89 13.53 -8.80
N HIS A 166 3.99 12.21 -8.97
CA HIS A 166 2.89 11.36 -9.43
C HIS A 166 2.14 10.71 -8.26
N GLY A 167 2.14 11.28 -7.07
CA GLY A 167 1.53 10.68 -5.89
C GLY A 167 2.34 9.53 -5.30
N LYS A 168 1.93 9.09 -4.11
CA LYS A 168 2.59 8.03 -3.35
C LYS A 168 1.97 6.67 -3.65
N LEU A 169 2.78 5.64 -3.50
CA LEU A 169 2.35 4.25 -3.65
C LEU A 169 2.63 3.49 -2.35
N TYR A 170 1.61 2.81 -1.86
CA TYR A 170 1.67 2.00 -0.65
C TYR A 170 1.32 0.56 -0.98
N LEU A 171 2.03 -0.37 -0.36
CA LEU A 171 1.65 -1.78 -0.33
C LEU A 171 1.10 -2.11 1.06
N VAL A 172 -0.05 -2.74 1.10
CA VAL A 172 -0.62 -3.32 2.31
C VAL A 172 -0.64 -4.83 2.13
N SER A 173 0.17 -5.53 2.90
CA SER A 173 0.30 -6.99 2.79
C SER A 173 0.36 -7.65 4.15
N GLY A 174 -0.55 -8.59 4.38
CA GLY A 174 -0.55 -9.47 5.55
C GLY A 174 -0.74 -8.70 6.86
N GLN A 175 0.36 -8.18 7.39
CA GLN A 175 0.47 -7.52 8.68
C GLN A 175 1.22 -6.18 8.61
N SER A 176 1.53 -5.65 7.42
CA SER A 176 2.28 -4.39 7.31
C SER A 176 1.81 -3.47 6.20
N LEU A 177 2.07 -2.18 6.41
CA LEU A 177 2.09 -1.13 5.40
C LEU A 177 3.55 -0.92 4.98
N THR A 178 3.80 -0.82 3.68
CA THR A 178 5.14 -0.68 3.10
C THR A 178 5.15 0.36 1.99
N PHE A 179 6.16 1.22 1.96
CA PHE A 179 6.35 2.24 0.91
C PHE A 179 7.83 2.66 0.80
N LEU A 180 8.16 3.42 -0.25
CA LEU A 180 9.53 3.88 -0.48
C LEU A 180 9.78 5.26 0.12
N LEU A 181 10.95 5.42 0.72
CA LEU A 181 11.53 6.71 1.10
C LEU A 181 12.64 7.06 0.11
N LYS A 182 12.41 8.09 -0.70
CA LYS A 182 13.40 8.70 -1.62
C LYS A 182 14.53 9.40 -0.84
N PRO A 183 15.65 9.75 -1.49
CA PRO A 183 16.68 10.56 -0.83
C PRO A 183 16.11 11.88 -0.27
N GLY A 184 16.35 12.16 1.02
CA GLY A 184 15.78 13.33 1.69
C GLY A 184 15.44 13.09 3.15
N HIS A 185 14.66 14.02 3.72
CA HIS A 185 14.09 13.91 5.06
C HIS A 185 12.60 13.59 4.99
N HIS A 186 12.16 12.69 5.85
CA HIS A 186 10.79 12.23 5.92
C HIS A 186 10.24 12.40 7.33
N SER A 187 9.02 12.90 7.43
CA SER A 187 8.22 12.92 8.65
C SER A 187 7.02 11.99 8.45
N ILE A 188 6.99 10.88 9.18
CA ILE A 188 5.98 9.83 9.04
C ILE A 188 5.08 9.87 10.26
N TRP A 189 3.84 10.33 10.08
CA TRP A 189 2.83 10.39 11.13
C TRP A 189 2.30 8.99 11.40
N VAL A 190 2.78 8.38 12.48
CA VAL A 190 2.42 7.03 12.92
C VAL A 190 1.28 7.04 13.95
N ARG A 191 0.99 8.20 14.56
CA ARG A 191 -0.18 8.43 15.41
C ARG A 191 -0.74 9.82 15.15
N GLU A 192 -2.06 9.91 14.99
CA GLU A 192 -2.76 11.17 14.70
C GLU A 192 -4.03 11.32 15.57
N GLY A 193 -3.97 10.81 16.81
CA GLY A 193 -5.13 10.67 17.69
C GLY A 193 -6.08 9.54 17.26
N GLY A 194 -7.02 9.19 18.14
CA GLY A 194 -7.93 8.07 17.92
C GLY A 194 -7.27 6.73 18.21
N ASP A 195 -7.80 5.68 17.56
CA ASP A 195 -7.33 4.29 17.74
C ASP A 195 -6.03 4.04 16.96
N ASP A 196 -5.13 3.26 17.56
CA ASP A 196 -3.86 2.90 16.93
C ASP A 196 -4.07 1.92 15.76
N VAL A 197 -3.75 2.36 14.55
CA VAL A 197 -3.79 1.51 13.34
C VAL A 197 -2.50 0.74 13.11
N PHE A 198 -1.40 1.14 13.77
CA PHE A 198 -0.08 0.51 13.64
C PHE A 198 0.34 -0.18 14.93
N GLY A 199 0.97 -1.33 14.77
CA GLY A 199 1.77 -1.96 15.81
C GLY A 199 3.12 -1.25 15.96
N LYS A 200 3.95 -1.73 16.90
CA LYS A 200 5.25 -1.10 17.16
C LYS A 200 6.32 -1.40 16.11
N HIS A 201 6.26 -2.55 15.44
CA HIS A 201 7.38 -3.05 14.65
C HIS A 201 7.58 -2.28 13.34
N VAL A 202 8.81 -1.84 13.09
CA VAL A 202 9.23 -1.16 11.85
C VAL A 202 10.50 -1.77 11.27
N GLY A 203 10.68 -1.56 9.96
CA GLY A 203 11.90 -1.91 9.25
C GLY A 203 12.26 -0.86 8.20
N ILE A 204 13.57 -0.63 8.02
CA ILE A 204 14.16 0.27 7.03
C ILE A 204 15.18 -0.53 6.22
N ILE A 205 14.84 -0.82 4.96
CA ILE A 205 15.52 -1.84 4.15
C ILE A 205 16.12 -1.23 2.86
N PRO A 206 17.45 -1.25 2.68
CA PRO A 206 18.16 -0.62 1.56
C PRO A 206 18.25 -1.55 0.33
N ILE A 207 17.10 -1.90 -0.24
CA ILE A 207 17.02 -2.88 -1.34
C ILE A 207 17.70 -2.37 -2.62
N GLY A 208 17.58 -1.07 -2.92
CA GLY A 208 18.15 -0.46 -4.12
C GLY A 208 19.66 -0.21 -4.09
N GLY A 209 20.31 -0.37 -2.94
CA GLY A 209 21.74 -0.10 -2.74
C GLY A 209 22.03 0.52 -1.37
N THR A 210 23.32 0.68 -1.05
CA THR A 210 23.77 1.27 0.22
C THR A 210 23.16 2.65 0.44
N SER A 211 22.70 2.91 1.66
CA SER A 211 22.25 4.24 2.11
C SER A 211 22.89 4.58 3.45
N TYR A 212 22.83 5.85 3.82
CA TYR A 212 23.12 6.33 5.17
C TYR A 212 21.84 6.90 5.74
N ILE A 213 21.45 6.40 6.92
CA ILE A 213 20.19 6.80 7.56
C ILE A 213 20.44 7.47 8.92
N THR A 214 19.61 8.47 9.21
CA THR A 214 19.46 9.07 10.54
C THR A 214 17.99 9.01 10.91
N THR A 215 17.66 8.52 12.11
CA THR A 215 16.27 8.34 12.54
C THR A 215 15.99 9.04 13.85
N LYS A 216 14.72 9.41 14.08
CA LYS A 216 14.20 9.83 15.38
C LYS A 216 12.82 9.24 15.64
N GLY A 217 12.56 8.86 16.89
CA GLY A 217 11.28 8.32 17.33
C GLY A 217 11.22 6.78 17.32
N LEU A 218 12.37 6.13 17.16
CA LEU A 218 12.50 4.69 17.19
C LEU A 218 13.31 4.24 18.42
N GLU A 219 13.06 3.02 18.91
CA GLU A 219 13.80 2.41 20.03
C GLU A 219 15.30 2.35 19.74
N TRP A 220 15.65 1.99 18.51
CA TRP A 220 17.03 1.98 18.03
C TRP A 220 17.21 3.08 17.00
N ASP A 221 17.23 4.32 17.48
CA ASP A 221 17.59 5.47 16.67
C ASP A 221 19.09 5.45 16.30
N VAL A 222 19.39 5.92 15.08
CA VAL A 222 20.75 5.93 14.53
C VAL A 222 21.06 7.30 13.92
N GLU A 223 22.36 7.61 13.80
CA GLU A 223 22.85 8.84 13.18
C GLU A 223 23.94 8.50 12.15
N ASP A 224 23.76 8.96 10.91
CA ASP A 224 24.66 8.74 9.77
C ASP A 224 25.11 7.27 9.61
N TRP A 225 24.15 6.35 9.76
CA TRP A 225 24.43 4.93 9.87
C TRP A 225 24.34 4.24 8.50
N GLU A 226 25.44 3.61 8.08
CA GLU A 226 25.49 2.84 6.83
C GLU A 226 24.54 1.64 6.93
N THR A 227 23.59 1.57 5.99
CA THR A 227 22.66 0.46 5.81
C THR A 227 22.82 -0.10 4.40
N LYS A 228 23.01 -1.42 4.27
CA LYS A 228 23.12 -2.10 2.97
C LYS A 228 22.68 -3.55 3.06
N PHE A 229 22.12 -4.06 1.97
CA PHE A 229 21.84 -5.49 1.85
C PHE A 229 23.14 -6.30 1.94
N GLY A 230 23.14 -7.37 2.75
CA GLY A 230 24.36 -8.13 3.07
C GLY A 230 25.26 -7.48 4.13
N GLY A 231 24.86 -6.33 4.68
CA GLY A 231 25.50 -5.67 5.82
C GLY A 231 24.47 -5.37 6.90
N HIS A 232 24.50 -4.14 7.41
CA HIS A 232 23.53 -3.72 8.41
C HIS A 232 22.19 -3.34 7.77
N ILE A 233 21.09 -3.78 8.39
CA ILE A 233 19.71 -3.49 8.00
C ILE A 233 18.92 -3.23 9.27
N SER A 234 18.07 -2.19 9.30
CA SER A 234 17.17 -1.94 10.43
C SER A 234 15.94 -2.83 10.29
N THR A 235 15.93 -3.97 10.98
CA THR A 235 14.79 -4.89 11.05
C THR A 235 14.40 -5.11 12.50
N SER A 236 13.11 -5.33 12.75
CA SER A 236 12.55 -5.50 14.10
C SER A 236 12.80 -4.30 15.01
N ASN A 237 12.90 -3.10 14.43
CA ASN A 237 12.97 -1.86 15.20
C ASN A 237 11.55 -1.51 15.73
N HIS A 238 11.44 -0.60 16.70
CA HIS A 238 10.15 -0.25 17.32
C HIS A 238 9.89 1.24 17.27
N VAL A 239 8.66 1.63 16.97
CA VAL A 239 8.15 2.96 17.29
C VAL A 239 7.96 3.05 18.80
N LEU A 240 8.51 4.09 19.43
CA LEU A 240 8.32 4.33 20.86
C LEU A 240 6.85 4.68 21.16
N PRO A 241 6.31 4.32 22.35
CA PRO A 241 4.90 4.56 22.68
C PRO A 241 4.45 6.03 22.53
N GLU A 242 5.32 6.98 22.89
CA GLU A 242 5.09 8.42 22.82
C GLU A 242 5.32 9.03 21.43
N THR A 243 5.91 8.27 20.50
CA THR A 243 6.23 8.78 19.17
C THR A 243 4.96 8.93 18.33
N THR A 244 4.66 10.17 17.96
CA THR A 244 3.60 10.51 17.00
C THR A 244 4.11 10.59 15.57
N VAL A 245 5.36 11.05 15.41
CA VAL A 245 6.03 11.23 14.12
C VAL A 245 7.39 10.56 14.17
N VAL A 246 7.64 9.62 13.25
CA VAL A 246 8.96 9.06 13.00
C VAL A 246 9.67 9.93 11.98
N GLU A 247 10.86 10.44 12.30
CA GLU A 247 11.69 11.18 11.36
C GLU A 247 12.77 10.27 10.78
N ILE A 248 12.95 10.28 9.45
CA ILE A 248 14.00 9.51 8.77
C ILE A 248 14.66 10.39 7.72
N ALA A 249 15.97 10.56 7.82
CA ALA A 249 16.81 11.05 6.73
C ALA A 249 17.47 9.87 6.03
N THR A 250 17.52 9.87 4.70
CA THR A 250 18.17 8.82 3.92
C THR A 250 18.89 9.41 2.70
N THR A 251 20.08 8.89 2.37
CA THR A 251 20.86 9.35 1.22
C THR A 251 20.52 8.63 -0.09
N ASN A 252 19.98 7.42 0.00
CA ASN A 252 19.46 6.64 -1.12
C ASN A 252 18.04 6.14 -0.85
N THR A 253 17.37 5.60 -1.87
CA THR A 253 16.01 5.07 -1.69
C THR A 253 16.04 3.83 -0.78
N VAL A 254 15.19 3.84 0.25
CA VAL A 254 15.01 2.71 1.17
C VAL A 254 13.54 2.34 1.25
N LEU A 255 13.27 1.06 1.53
CA LEU A 255 11.93 0.58 1.84
C LEU A 255 11.65 0.85 3.31
N PHE A 256 10.53 1.50 3.62
CA PHE A 256 10.00 1.59 4.98
C PHE A 256 8.81 0.65 5.12
N THR A 257 8.80 -0.14 6.19
CA THR A 257 7.66 -1.01 6.53
C THR A 257 7.30 -0.82 8.00
N ILE A 258 6.00 -0.77 8.29
CA ILE A 258 5.46 -0.69 9.64
C ILE A 258 4.34 -1.72 9.82
N ALA A 259 4.34 -2.42 10.95
CA ALA A 259 3.33 -3.40 11.29
C ALA A 259 1.98 -2.73 11.54
N LEU A 260 0.90 -3.39 11.13
CA LEU A 260 -0.48 -3.02 11.42
C LEU A 260 -0.90 -3.55 12.80
N ALA A 261 -1.72 -2.81 13.53
CA ALA A 261 -2.20 -3.22 14.84
C ALA A 261 -3.22 -4.37 14.73
N GLY A 262 -3.25 -5.25 15.73
CA GLY A 262 -4.31 -6.25 15.90
C GLY A 262 -4.32 -7.38 14.86
N ILE A 263 -3.20 -7.64 14.18
CA ILE A 263 -3.09 -8.71 13.16
C ILE A 263 -2.18 -9.87 13.62
N GLU A 264 -1.91 -10.01 14.92
CA GLU A 264 -1.14 -11.14 15.49
C GLU A 264 -1.96 -12.44 15.60
#